data_AF-A0A7C7MEX6-F1
#
_entry.id   AF-A0A7C7MEX6-F1
#
_cell.length_a   1.000
_cell.length_b   1.000
_cell.length_c   1.000
_cell.angle_alpha   90.00
_cell.angle_beta   90.00
_cell.angle_gamma   90.00
#
_symmetry.space_group_name_H-M   'P 1'
#
loop_
_entity.id
_entity.type
_entity.pdbx_description
1 polymer ?
#
loop_
_entity_poly.entity_id
_entity_poly.type
_entity_poly.pdbx_seq_one_letter_code
_entity_poly.pdbx_strand_id
1 'polypeptide(L)'
;MIEILPNWHPIFVHFSIVGVYLVGVLQLCLALRLHVKYQPTFVTVQKWSIGFATLSIIATLTTGLLAYYSVNHDTPSHLAMTNHRNLALLTGSLFLLCVILYVLKKETTTRLAGIGFIVAMVLVTVTAYKGGELVYRYGIGVLSMPEVTGDGHNHDHADGQEHGTDSHDISTVDISAPEKVVRDTVQSSEKNFSAEDSISKKHSEHDNSDGHHKEQTLIMFSGQDTQVAQTITKFHDALQNGQAQIARSLLADNVLIFEGGGVERSAKQYASHHMVSDMAFLQTMEVKLLEQHIQVYGDTATAMSRSQFTGRYKDKDINVQSMETLILHKKQDEWKIVNIHWSNK
;
A
#
# COMPACT_ATOMS: atom_id res chain seq x y z
N MET A 1 0.90 12.54 -21.21
CA MET A 1 0.19 13.66 -20.55
C MET A 1 0.51 13.50 -19.07
N ILE A 2 1.08 14.50 -18.40
CA ILE A 2 1.54 14.37 -17.01
C ILE A 2 0.35 13.92 -16.16
N GLU A 3 0.42 12.72 -15.57
CA GLU A 3 -0.53 12.28 -14.55
C GLU A 3 -0.37 13.21 -13.35
N ILE A 4 -1.34 14.08 -13.14
CA ILE A 4 -1.34 15.02 -12.02
C ILE A 4 -1.84 14.28 -10.76
N LEU A 5 -0.99 13.37 -10.27
CA LEU A 5 -0.91 13.08 -8.85
C LEU A 5 0.21 13.99 -8.30
N PRO A 6 -0.11 15.00 -7.46
CA PRO A 6 -1.28 15.07 -6.58
C PRO A 6 -2.37 16.04 -7.07
N ASN A 7 -3.61 15.77 -6.64
CA ASN A 7 -4.70 16.73 -6.62
C ASN A 7 -4.23 18.06 -5.97
N TRP A 8 -4.51 19.20 -6.62
CA TRP A 8 -4.13 20.51 -6.08
C TRP A 8 -4.87 20.86 -4.77
N HIS A 9 -6.00 20.21 -4.51
CA HIS A 9 -6.90 20.53 -3.40
C HIS A 9 -6.26 20.34 -2.00
N PRO A 10 -5.62 19.20 -1.67
CA PRO A 10 -4.87 19.06 -0.43
C PRO A 10 -3.75 20.09 -0.23
N ILE A 11 -3.21 20.70 -1.27
CA ILE A 11 -2.21 21.77 -1.08
C ILE A 11 -2.90 23.02 -0.55
N PHE A 12 -3.97 23.48 -1.22
CA PHE A 12 -4.65 24.73 -0.86
C PHE A 12 -5.43 24.65 0.45
N VAL A 13 -5.91 23.47 0.84
CA VAL A 13 -6.68 23.30 2.09
C VAL A 13 -5.86 23.67 3.34
N HIS A 14 -4.54 23.43 3.34
CA HIS A 14 -3.69 23.80 4.48
C HIS A 14 -3.68 25.32 4.69
N PHE A 15 -3.57 26.09 3.61
CA PHE A 15 -3.55 27.55 3.70
C PHE A 15 -4.90 28.12 4.15
N SER A 16 -6.01 27.56 3.68
CA SER A 16 -7.34 28.01 4.13
C SER A 16 -7.63 27.63 5.58
N ILE A 17 -7.28 26.41 6.03
CA ILE A 17 -7.42 26.01 7.43
C ILE A 17 -6.61 26.94 8.34
N VAL A 18 -5.31 27.12 8.05
CA VAL A 18 -4.44 27.98 8.87
C VAL A 18 -4.92 29.43 8.85
N GLY A 19 -5.32 29.95 7.68
CA GLY A 19 -5.83 31.31 7.54
C GLY A 19 -7.09 31.57 8.35
N VAL A 20 -8.09 30.70 8.25
CA VAL A 20 -9.35 30.82 9.02
C VAL A 20 -9.08 30.68 10.51
N TYR A 21 -8.22 29.74 10.91
CA TYR A 21 -7.91 29.52 12.32
C TYR A 21 -7.16 30.72 12.93
N LEU A 22 -6.19 31.27 12.22
CA LEU A 22 -5.45 32.46 12.65
C LEU A 22 -6.38 33.67 12.81
N VAL A 23 -7.29 33.90 11.85
CA VAL A 23 -8.28 34.99 11.94
C VAL A 23 -9.20 34.81 13.15
N GLY A 24 -9.68 33.57 13.40
CA GLY A 24 -10.53 33.24 14.54
C GLY A 24 -9.84 33.40 15.89
N VAL A 25 -8.60 32.93 16.03
CA VAL A 25 -7.79 33.07 17.26
C VAL A 25 -7.49 34.55 17.54
N LEU A 26 -7.08 35.32 16.53
CA LEU A 26 -6.88 36.76 16.67
C LEU A 26 -8.19 37.44 17.09
N GLN A 27 -9.32 37.06 16.49
CA GLN A 27 -10.63 37.60 16.84
C GLN A 27 -11.03 37.26 18.29
N LEU A 28 -10.70 36.07 18.78
CA LEU A 28 -10.94 35.65 20.15
C LEU A 28 -10.07 36.45 21.13
N CYS A 29 -8.79 36.64 20.82
CA CYS A 29 -7.89 37.49 21.61
C CYS A 29 -8.37 38.94 21.69
N LEU A 30 -8.90 39.48 20.58
CA LEU A 30 -9.50 40.82 20.54
C LEU A 30 -10.78 40.87 21.41
N ALA A 31 -11.66 39.88 21.30
CA ALA A 31 -12.92 39.82 22.04
C ALA A 31 -12.70 39.68 23.56
N LEU A 32 -11.74 38.84 23.97
CA LEU A 32 -11.39 38.60 25.37
C LEU A 32 -10.43 39.65 25.96
N ARG A 33 -10.01 40.65 25.16
CA ARG A 33 -9.03 41.68 25.53
C ARG A 33 -7.72 41.11 26.08
N LEU A 34 -7.28 39.96 25.57
CA LEU A 34 -6.00 39.36 25.94
C LEU A 34 -4.86 40.28 25.47
N HIS A 35 -3.80 40.39 26.28
CA HIS A 35 -2.61 41.17 25.93
C HIS A 35 -2.91 42.60 25.43
N VAL A 36 -3.65 43.39 26.22
CA VAL A 36 -4.18 44.72 25.86
C VAL A 36 -3.19 45.62 25.12
N LYS A 37 -1.92 45.63 25.53
CA LYS A 37 -0.83 46.40 24.87
C LYS A 37 -0.66 46.09 23.38
N TYR A 38 -0.91 44.85 22.96
CA TYR A 38 -0.70 44.35 21.61
C TYR A 38 -1.99 44.30 20.77
N GLN A 39 -3.12 44.73 21.31
CA GLN A 39 -4.40 44.78 20.60
C GLN A 39 -4.32 45.52 19.24
N PRO A 40 -3.66 46.70 19.13
CA PRO A 40 -3.50 47.37 17.83
C PRO A 40 -2.71 46.53 16.81
N THR A 41 -1.72 45.78 17.28
CA THR A 41 -0.94 44.84 16.46
C THR A 41 -1.82 43.68 16.01
N PHE A 42 -2.62 43.08 16.90
CA PHE A 42 -3.55 42.01 16.54
C PHE A 42 -4.57 42.44 15.49
N VAL A 43 -5.13 43.65 15.60
CA VAL A 43 -6.03 44.21 14.57
C VAL A 43 -5.31 44.33 13.22
N THR A 44 -4.07 44.80 13.21
CA THR A 44 -3.28 44.93 11.98
C THR A 44 -3.01 43.58 11.34
N VAL A 45 -2.53 42.61 12.12
CA VAL A 45 -2.24 41.25 11.64
C VAL A 45 -3.52 40.58 11.13
N GLN A 46 -4.63 40.69 11.87
CA GLN A 46 -5.90 40.09 11.49
C GLN A 46 -6.38 40.61 10.12
N LYS A 47 -6.23 41.90 9.82
CA LYS A 47 -6.60 42.47 8.51
C LYS A 47 -5.84 41.83 7.37
N TRP A 48 -4.52 41.65 7.51
CA TRP A 48 -3.70 40.97 6.51
C TRP A 48 -4.07 39.48 6.40
N SER A 49 -4.27 38.81 7.53
CA SER A 49 -4.69 37.41 7.56
C SER A 49 -6.05 37.18 6.90
N ILE A 50 -7.01 38.10 7.04
CA ILE A 50 -8.30 38.04 6.36
C ILE A 50 -8.10 38.05 4.84
N GLY A 51 -7.26 38.95 4.32
CA GLY A 51 -6.96 39.04 2.89
C GLY A 51 -6.35 37.74 2.34
N PHE A 52 -5.33 37.22 3.02
CA PHE A 52 -4.68 35.96 2.63
C PHE A 52 -5.64 34.77 2.72
N ALA A 53 -6.37 34.63 3.83
CA ALA A 53 -7.35 33.57 4.03
C ALA A 53 -8.44 33.59 2.94
N THR A 54 -8.91 34.77 2.55
CA THR A 54 -9.90 34.93 1.48
C THR A 54 -9.41 34.33 0.16
N LEU A 55 -8.18 34.67 -0.24
CA LEU A 55 -7.58 34.13 -1.46
C LEU A 55 -7.42 32.61 -1.39
N SER A 56 -6.92 32.09 -0.26
CA SER A 56 -6.75 30.65 -0.05
C SER A 56 -8.07 29.89 -0.03
N ILE A 57 -9.14 30.46 0.54
CA ILE A 57 -10.49 29.86 0.53
C ILE A 57 -11.02 29.77 -0.90
N ILE A 58 -10.90 30.83 -1.70
CA ILE A 58 -11.32 30.81 -3.10
C ILE A 58 -10.57 29.71 -3.87
N ALA A 59 -9.25 29.63 -3.71
CA ALA A 59 -8.45 28.57 -4.33
C ALA A 59 -8.86 27.17 -3.84
N THR A 60 -9.10 26.99 -2.55
CA THR A 60 -9.51 25.72 -1.93
C THR A 60 -10.87 25.25 -2.43
N LEU A 61 -11.86 26.14 -2.49
CA LEU A 61 -13.20 25.82 -2.96
C LEU A 61 -13.19 25.47 -4.45
N THR A 62 -12.46 26.22 -5.27
CA THR A 62 -12.33 25.95 -6.70
C THR A 62 -11.66 24.60 -6.94
N THR A 63 -10.49 24.35 -6.33
CA THR A 63 -9.78 23.08 -6.49
C THR A 63 -10.55 21.91 -5.87
N GLY A 64 -11.32 22.14 -4.81
CA GLY A 64 -12.19 21.13 -4.19
C GLY A 64 -13.37 20.74 -5.07
N LEU A 65 -14.01 21.71 -5.75
CA LEU A 65 -15.05 21.43 -6.72
C LEU A 65 -14.49 20.67 -7.94
N LEU A 66 -13.31 21.05 -8.42
CA LEU A 66 -12.64 20.30 -9.49
C LEU A 66 -12.38 18.85 -9.08
N ALA A 67 -11.83 18.62 -7.88
CA ALA A 67 -11.60 17.28 -7.35
C ALA A 67 -12.90 16.48 -7.17
N TYR A 68 -13.98 17.13 -6.73
CA TYR A 68 -15.29 16.49 -6.56
C TYR A 68 -15.82 15.91 -7.88
N TYR A 69 -15.56 16.56 -9.01
CA TYR A 69 -16.03 16.11 -10.33
C TYR A 69 -15.03 15.21 -11.09
N SER A 70 -13.78 15.08 -10.63
CA SER A 70 -12.72 14.39 -11.39
C SER A 70 -12.16 13.14 -10.72
N VAL A 71 -12.27 13.00 -9.40
CA VAL A 71 -11.73 11.86 -8.68
C VAL A 71 -12.67 10.67 -8.79
N ASN A 72 -12.15 9.48 -9.13
CA ASN A 72 -12.91 8.24 -9.12
C ASN A 72 -13.20 7.80 -7.69
N HIS A 73 -14.43 7.35 -7.42
CA HIS A 73 -14.85 6.94 -6.09
C HIS A 73 -16.14 6.10 -6.15
N ASP A 74 -16.41 5.32 -5.09
CA ASP A 74 -17.60 4.48 -4.96
C ASP A 74 -18.80 5.23 -4.34
N THR A 75 -19.95 4.56 -4.19
CA THR A 75 -21.17 5.19 -3.65
C THR A 75 -21.02 5.70 -2.20
N PRO A 76 -20.47 4.92 -1.24
CA PRO A 76 -20.21 5.43 0.11
C PRO A 76 -19.28 6.66 0.12
N SER A 77 -18.22 6.62 -0.69
CA SER A 77 -17.28 7.74 -0.82
C SER A 77 -17.92 8.96 -1.46
N HIS A 78 -18.81 8.79 -2.44
CA HIS A 78 -19.56 9.90 -3.05
C HIS A 78 -20.40 10.63 -2.00
N LEU A 79 -21.06 9.89 -1.11
CA LEU A 79 -21.86 10.47 -0.03
C LEU A 79 -20.98 11.22 0.97
N ALA A 80 -19.84 10.63 1.36
CA ALA A 80 -18.88 11.27 2.25
C ALA A 80 -18.32 12.56 1.62
N MET A 81 -17.91 12.51 0.34
CA MET A 81 -17.42 13.65 -0.43
C MET A 81 -18.48 14.75 -0.52
N THR A 82 -19.74 14.39 -0.75
CA THR A 82 -20.86 15.34 -0.81
C THR A 82 -21.08 16.03 0.53
N ASN A 83 -21.00 15.27 1.63
CA ASN A 83 -21.12 15.81 2.98
C ASN A 83 -19.98 16.78 3.32
N HIS A 84 -18.74 16.42 2.99
CA HIS A 84 -17.58 17.30 3.14
C HIS A 84 -17.72 18.56 2.28
N ARG A 85 -18.05 18.42 0.99
CA ARG A 85 -18.24 19.54 0.04
C ARG A 85 -19.30 20.52 0.54
N ASN A 86 -20.45 20.05 0.99
CA ASN A 86 -21.53 20.91 1.47
C ASN A 86 -21.08 21.68 2.73
N LEU A 87 -20.39 21.02 3.66
CA LEU A 87 -19.86 21.68 4.85
C LEU A 87 -18.74 22.69 4.51
N ALA A 88 -17.89 22.37 3.53
CA ALA A 88 -16.85 23.27 3.03
C ALA A 88 -17.44 24.51 2.36
N LEU A 89 -18.48 24.35 1.52
CA LEU A 89 -19.21 25.46 0.90
C LEU A 89 -19.91 26.33 1.94
N LEU A 90 -20.53 25.73 2.97
CA LEU A 90 -21.14 26.45 4.08
C LEU A 90 -20.09 27.28 4.84
N THR A 91 -18.99 26.65 5.24
CA THR A 91 -17.92 27.29 6.02
C THR A 91 -17.26 28.41 5.22
N GLY A 92 -16.92 28.16 3.95
CA GLY A 92 -16.34 29.15 3.06
C GLY A 92 -17.29 30.32 2.80
N SER A 93 -18.57 30.06 2.52
CA SER A 93 -19.57 31.12 2.31
C SER A 93 -19.80 31.97 3.55
N LEU A 94 -19.84 31.36 4.75
CA LEU A 94 -19.90 32.10 6.01
C LEU A 94 -18.69 33.02 6.17
N PHE A 95 -17.47 32.52 5.92
CA PHE A 95 -16.27 33.34 6.04
C PHE A 95 -16.30 34.51 5.05
N LEU A 96 -16.62 34.26 3.77
CA LEU A 96 -16.71 35.30 2.74
C LEU A 96 -17.79 36.34 3.08
N LEU A 97 -18.94 35.91 3.63
CA LEU A 97 -19.96 36.83 4.14
C LEU A 97 -19.42 37.69 5.28
N CYS A 98 -18.66 37.11 6.22
CA CYS A 98 -18.02 37.86 7.31
C CYS A 98 -17.02 38.89 6.77
N VAL A 99 -16.25 38.56 5.72
CA VAL A 99 -15.36 39.52 5.05
C VAL A 99 -16.16 40.69 4.47
N ILE A 100 -17.27 40.42 3.78
CA ILE A 100 -18.15 41.46 3.25
C ILE A 100 -18.65 42.36 4.39
N LEU A 101 -19.21 41.78 5.45
CA LEU A 101 -19.72 42.52 6.62
C LEU A 101 -18.64 43.34 7.33
N TYR A 102 -17.40 42.81 7.39
CA TYR A 102 -16.25 43.49 7.96
C TYR A 102 -15.84 44.72 7.14
N VAL A 103 -15.86 44.61 5.81
CA VAL A 103 -15.49 45.70 4.88
C VAL A 103 -16.55 46.80 4.81
N LEU A 104 -17.81 46.53 5.18
CA LEU A 104 -18.86 47.57 5.29
C LEU A 104 -18.57 48.62 6.38
N LYS A 105 -17.62 48.36 7.29
CA LYS A 105 -17.12 49.30 8.32
C LYS A 105 -18.18 49.92 9.25
N LYS A 106 -19.40 49.36 9.31
CA LYS A 106 -20.41 49.74 10.30
C LYS A 106 -20.12 48.99 11.60
N GLU A 107 -20.23 49.67 12.74
CA GLU A 107 -19.91 49.07 14.03
C GLU A 107 -20.67 47.75 14.29
N THR A 108 -21.97 47.74 13.97
CA THR A 108 -22.82 46.55 14.10
C THR A 108 -22.37 45.40 13.19
N THR A 109 -22.04 45.69 11.92
CA THR A 109 -21.61 44.66 10.96
C THR A 109 -20.22 44.13 11.27
N THR A 110 -19.32 44.98 11.76
CA THR A 110 -17.97 44.57 12.18
C THR A 110 -18.02 43.67 13.43
N ARG A 111 -18.88 43.98 14.41
CA ARG A 111 -19.11 43.09 15.57
C ARG A 111 -19.67 41.75 15.16
N LEU A 112 -20.66 41.75 14.26
CA LEU A 112 -21.28 40.51 13.76
C LEU A 112 -20.28 39.66 12.96
N ALA A 113 -19.45 40.29 12.11
CA ALA A 113 -18.37 39.62 11.40
C ALA A 113 -17.36 39.00 12.37
N GLY A 114 -17.02 39.69 13.47
CA GLY A 114 -16.15 39.15 14.51
C GLY A 114 -16.68 37.85 15.13
N ILE A 115 -17.97 37.82 15.50
CA ILE A 115 -18.61 36.59 15.99
C ILE A 115 -18.55 35.50 14.90
N GLY A 116 -18.87 35.87 13.66
CA GLY A 116 -18.84 34.96 12.52
C GLY A 116 -17.46 34.35 12.24
N PHE A 117 -16.36 35.09 12.43
CA PHE A 117 -15.00 34.56 12.28
C PHE A 117 -14.67 33.50 13.34
N ILE A 118 -15.14 33.65 14.58
CA ILE A 118 -14.97 32.63 15.62
C ILE A 118 -15.80 31.39 15.28
N VAL A 119 -17.03 31.57 14.81
CA VAL A 119 -17.86 30.45 14.35
C VAL A 119 -17.21 29.73 13.17
N ALA A 120 -16.66 30.46 12.20
CA ALA A 120 -15.93 29.90 11.07
C ALA A 120 -14.71 29.09 11.50
N MET A 121 -13.98 29.50 12.55
CA MET A 121 -12.88 28.74 13.14
C MET A 121 -13.33 27.38 13.71
N VAL A 122 -14.49 27.33 14.36
CA VAL A 122 -15.05 26.06 14.84
C VAL A 122 -15.51 25.20 13.66
N LEU A 123 -16.22 25.77 12.71
CA LEU A 123 -16.71 25.05 11.53
C LEU A 123 -15.58 24.51 10.65
N VAL A 124 -14.47 25.24 10.47
CA VAL A 124 -13.32 24.77 9.70
C VAL A 124 -12.66 23.57 10.37
N THR A 125 -12.69 23.48 11.71
CA THR A 125 -12.20 22.29 12.43
C THR A 125 -13.01 21.05 12.08
N VAL A 126 -14.35 21.15 12.06
CA VAL A 126 -15.24 20.05 11.66
C VAL A 126 -15.07 19.73 10.16
N THR A 127 -14.92 20.75 9.33
CA THR A 127 -14.70 20.60 7.88
C THR A 127 -13.39 19.87 7.60
N ALA A 128 -12.32 20.25 8.29
CA ALA A 128 -11.01 19.62 8.20
C ALA A 128 -11.04 18.17 8.68
N TYR A 129 -11.75 17.89 9.79
CA TYR A 129 -11.95 16.52 10.27
C TYR A 129 -12.62 15.64 9.20
N LYS A 130 -13.73 16.11 8.60
CA LYS A 130 -14.40 15.37 7.52
C LYS A 130 -13.51 15.23 6.28
N GLY A 131 -12.70 16.25 5.96
CA GLY A 131 -11.74 16.18 4.87
C GLY A 131 -10.66 15.12 5.11
N GLY A 132 -10.14 15.03 6.33
CA GLY A 132 -9.25 13.96 6.75
C GLY A 132 -9.91 12.58 6.67
N GLU A 133 -11.19 12.46 7.07
CA GLU A 133 -11.95 11.22 6.95
C GLU A 133 -12.05 10.75 5.49
N LEU A 134 -12.25 11.65 4.52
CA LEU A 134 -12.22 11.29 3.09
C LEU A 134 -10.91 10.59 2.71
N VAL A 135 -9.78 11.13 3.16
CA VAL A 135 -8.46 10.59 2.82
C VAL A 135 -8.19 9.28 3.56
N TYR A 136 -8.33 9.28 4.89
CA TYR A 136 -7.87 8.18 5.73
C TYR A 136 -8.87 7.02 5.85
N ARG A 137 -10.18 7.29 5.74
CA ARG A 137 -11.22 6.27 5.87
C ARG A 137 -11.75 5.79 4.53
N TYR A 138 -11.86 6.69 3.55
CA TYR A 138 -12.42 6.39 2.23
C TYR A 138 -11.37 6.33 1.12
N GLY A 139 -10.08 6.55 1.42
CA GLY A 139 -9.01 6.44 0.43
C GLY A 139 -9.08 7.49 -0.69
N ILE A 140 -9.76 8.62 -0.47
CA ILE A 140 -9.99 9.63 -1.51
C ILE A 140 -8.74 10.48 -1.74
N GLY A 141 -8.28 10.51 -2.99
CA GLY A 141 -7.10 11.28 -3.37
C GLY A 141 -5.77 10.63 -2.96
N VAL A 142 -5.81 9.36 -2.54
CA VAL A 142 -4.64 8.49 -2.44
C VAL A 142 -4.76 7.37 -3.48
N LEU A 143 -3.64 6.75 -3.83
CA LEU A 143 -3.67 5.57 -4.68
C LEU A 143 -4.37 4.45 -3.91
N SER A 144 -5.50 3.97 -4.43
CA SER A 144 -6.09 2.72 -3.97
C SER A 144 -5.05 1.60 -4.15
N MET A 145 -5.02 0.66 -3.21
CA MET A 145 -4.29 -0.59 -3.46
C MET A 145 -4.90 -1.27 -4.70
N PRO A 146 -4.09 -1.96 -5.53
CA PRO A 146 -4.60 -2.68 -6.70
C PRO A 146 -5.82 -3.53 -6.34
N GLU A 147 -6.87 -3.46 -7.17
CA GLU A 147 -8.11 -4.22 -6.94
C GLU A 147 -7.81 -5.72 -7.01
N VAL A 148 -8.26 -6.44 -5.99
CA VAL A 148 -7.87 -7.83 -5.76
C VAL A 148 -8.87 -8.68 -6.49
N THR A 149 -8.58 -8.91 -7.76
CA THR A 149 -9.45 -9.65 -8.68
C THR A 149 -9.24 -11.16 -8.50
N GLY A 150 -9.58 -11.67 -7.32
CA GLY A 150 -9.72 -13.11 -7.03
C GLY A 150 -11.16 -13.42 -6.61
N ASP A 151 -11.70 -14.57 -7.02
CA ASP A 151 -13.06 -15.01 -6.70
C ASP A 151 -13.27 -15.15 -5.18
N GLY A 152 -13.74 -14.08 -4.54
CA GLY A 152 -14.04 -14.02 -3.11
C GLY A 152 -15.42 -14.60 -2.80
N HIS A 153 -15.43 -15.63 -1.95
CA HIS A 153 -16.62 -16.38 -1.55
C HIS A 153 -17.65 -15.51 -0.79
N ASN A 154 -18.92 -15.62 -1.18
CA ASN A 154 -20.08 -15.12 -0.43
C ASN A 154 -20.08 -15.69 1.00
N HIS A 155 -20.20 -14.81 2.00
CA HIS A 155 -20.56 -15.22 3.34
C HIS A 155 -22.08 -15.27 3.46
N ASP A 156 -22.66 -16.45 3.25
CA ASP A 156 -24.00 -16.75 3.73
C ASP A 156 -23.99 -16.78 5.26
N HIS A 157 -24.71 -15.86 5.88
CA HIS A 157 -25.03 -15.93 7.29
C HIS A 157 -26.10 -17.02 7.47
N ALA A 158 -25.68 -18.21 7.90
CA ALA A 158 -26.59 -19.26 8.28
C ALA A 158 -27.26 -18.90 9.63
N ASP A 159 -28.59 -18.84 9.60
CA ASP A 159 -29.45 -18.72 10.77
C ASP A 159 -29.18 -19.85 11.78
N GLY A 160 -29.32 -19.48 13.06
CA GLY A 160 -28.96 -20.31 14.21
C GLY A 160 -29.59 -21.70 14.19
N GLN A 161 -28.73 -22.68 14.48
CA GLN A 161 -29.15 -23.98 15.01
C GLN A 161 -28.48 -24.25 16.34
N GLU A 162 -29.27 -24.89 17.18
CA GLU A 162 -29.17 -25.02 18.62
C GLU A 162 -27.92 -25.75 19.12
N HIS A 163 -27.55 -25.40 20.35
CA HIS A 163 -26.56 -26.11 21.16
C HIS A 163 -26.99 -27.57 21.41
N GLY A 164 -26.34 -28.49 20.72
CA GLY A 164 -26.26 -29.90 21.11
C GLY A 164 -24.96 -30.15 21.86
N THR A 165 -25.09 -30.43 23.16
CA THR A 165 -24.01 -30.96 23.99
C THR A 165 -23.60 -32.33 23.50
N ASP A 166 -22.30 -32.59 23.32
CA ASP A 166 -21.74 -33.91 23.61
C ASP A 166 -20.25 -33.82 23.92
N SER A 167 -19.94 -34.31 25.12
CA SER A 167 -18.62 -34.69 25.61
C SER A 167 -18.00 -35.77 24.75
N HIS A 168 -16.67 -35.77 24.57
CA HIS A 168 -15.80 -36.86 25.02
C HIS A 168 -14.32 -36.63 24.64
N ASP A 169 -13.51 -36.71 25.70
CA ASP A 169 -12.18 -37.29 25.84
C ASP A 169 -11.00 -36.95 24.93
N ILE A 170 -10.06 -36.27 25.60
CA ILE A 170 -8.62 -36.45 25.51
C ILE A 170 -8.22 -37.93 25.45
N SER A 171 -7.37 -38.26 24.49
CA SER A 171 -6.38 -39.33 24.64
C SER A 171 -5.07 -38.96 23.95
N THR A 172 -4.10 -38.62 24.79
CA THR A 172 -2.66 -38.52 24.54
C THR A 172 -2.03 -39.90 24.36
N VAL A 173 -1.25 -40.15 23.30
CA VAL A 173 -0.12 -41.11 23.25
C VAL A 173 0.78 -40.67 22.08
N ASP A 174 1.97 -40.09 22.29
CA ASP A 174 3.27 -40.62 22.77
C ASP A 174 4.20 -41.07 21.62
N ILE A 175 5.46 -40.71 21.83
CA ILE A 175 6.62 -40.69 20.95
C ILE A 175 7.32 -42.05 20.98
N SER A 176 7.73 -42.59 19.83
CA SER A 176 8.86 -43.53 19.76
C SER A 176 9.52 -43.52 18.36
N ALA A 177 10.75 -43.02 18.30
CA ALA A 177 11.80 -43.42 17.35
C ALA A 177 12.38 -44.81 17.80
N PRO A 178 13.33 -45.52 17.12
CA PRO A 178 14.39 -44.97 16.26
C PRO A 178 14.89 -45.81 15.05
N GLU A 179 15.69 -45.12 14.21
CA GLU A 179 16.99 -45.53 13.63
C GLU A 179 17.15 -46.80 12.78
N LYS A 180 17.60 -46.62 11.53
CA LYS A 180 18.83 -47.31 11.05
C LYS A 180 19.48 -46.68 9.82
N VAL A 181 20.76 -46.37 10.03
CA VAL A 181 21.87 -46.15 9.11
C VAL A 181 22.02 -47.25 8.05
N VAL A 182 22.26 -46.90 6.78
CA VAL A 182 23.28 -47.52 5.90
C VAL A 182 23.75 -46.48 4.87
N ARG A 183 25.06 -46.22 4.87
CA ARG A 183 25.82 -45.56 3.82
C ARG A 183 26.14 -46.59 2.74
N ASP A 184 26.15 -46.19 1.46
CA ASP A 184 27.12 -46.72 0.52
C ASP A 184 27.58 -45.67 -0.49
N THR A 185 28.89 -45.70 -0.67
CA THR A 185 29.77 -44.85 -1.46
C THR A 185 29.79 -45.31 -2.91
N VAL A 186 29.70 -44.41 -3.90
CA VAL A 186 30.44 -44.59 -5.15
C VAL A 186 31.01 -43.26 -5.65
N GLN A 187 32.31 -43.31 -5.83
CA GLN A 187 33.27 -42.33 -6.33
C GLN A 187 33.53 -42.61 -7.82
N SER A 188 33.53 -41.58 -8.66
CA SER A 188 34.29 -41.46 -9.94
C SER A 188 33.70 -40.29 -10.72
N SER A 189 34.42 -39.41 -11.40
CA SER A 189 35.85 -39.26 -11.66
C SER A 189 35.98 -37.94 -12.43
N GLU A 190 36.95 -37.13 -12.03
CA GLU A 190 37.41 -35.94 -12.73
C GLU A 190 37.81 -36.24 -14.18
N LYS A 191 37.64 -35.26 -15.07
CA LYS A 191 38.61 -35.00 -16.15
C LYS A 191 38.59 -33.53 -16.57
N ASN A 192 39.70 -32.88 -16.24
CA ASN A 192 40.17 -31.61 -16.78
C ASN A 192 40.40 -31.68 -18.29
N PHE A 193 40.13 -30.57 -18.99
CA PHE A 193 40.87 -30.21 -20.20
C PHE A 193 41.09 -28.69 -20.22
N SER A 194 42.32 -28.29 -20.51
CA SER A 194 42.87 -26.94 -20.50
C SER A 194 43.66 -26.71 -21.80
N ALA A 195 43.93 -25.43 -22.07
CA ALA A 195 44.82 -24.81 -23.07
C ALA A 195 44.18 -24.52 -24.44
N GLU A 196 43.91 -23.24 -24.78
CA GLU A 196 44.83 -22.25 -25.41
C GLU A 196 45.09 -22.62 -26.88
N ASP A 197 45.08 -21.75 -27.92
CA ASP A 197 45.44 -20.34 -28.08
C ASP A 197 44.93 -19.90 -29.48
N SER A 198 44.57 -18.63 -29.68
CA SER A 198 45.01 -17.85 -30.86
C SER A 198 44.38 -16.45 -30.88
N ILE A 199 45.26 -15.47 -30.74
CA ILE A 199 45.09 -14.03 -30.73
C ILE A 199 44.78 -13.46 -32.13
N SER A 200 43.88 -12.48 -32.21
CA SER A 200 43.93 -11.40 -33.19
C SER A 200 43.37 -10.10 -32.61
N LYS A 201 44.05 -8.99 -32.90
CA LYS A 201 44.10 -7.73 -32.14
C LYS A 201 43.63 -6.56 -33.01
N LYS A 202 42.65 -5.77 -32.53
CA LYS A 202 42.36 -4.32 -32.79
C LYS A 202 40.94 -4.05 -32.32
N HIS A 203 40.53 -2.96 -31.67
CA HIS A 203 41.08 -1.62 -31.46
C HIS A 203 40.53 -1.11 -30.11
N SER A 204 41.26 -0.20 -29.46
CA SER A 204 40.89 0.47 -28.22
C SER A 204 39.71 1.44 -28.38
N GLU A 205 38.63 1.20 -27.66
CA GLU A 205 37.76 2.25 -27.13
C GLU A 205 37.68 2.08 -25.62
N HIS A 206 38.02 3.15 -24.90
CA HIS A 206 37.96 3.19 -23.45
C HIS A 206 36.50 3.33 -23.02
N ASP A 207 35.88 2.24 -22.56
CA ASP A 207 34.63 2.29 -21.80
C ASP A 207 34.93 1.92 -20.34
N ASN A 208 34.92 2.93 -19.47
CA ASN A 208 35.03 2.77 -18.03
C ASN A 208 33.62 2.74 -17.43
N SER A 209 32.81 1.72 -17.71
CA SER A 209 31.50 1.54 -17.04
C SER A 209 31.21 0.12 -16.50
N ASP A 210 32.10 -0.86 -16.69
CA ASP A 210 31.82 -2.26 -16.36
C ASP A 210 31.95 -2.64 -14.87
N GLY A 211 32.44 -1.74 -14.02
CA GLY A 211 32.60 -1.99 -12.58
C GLY A 211 31.28 -1.95 -11.80
N HIS A 212 30.40 -1.00 -12.11
CA HIS A 212 29.20 -0.76 -11.31
C HIS A 212 28.06 -1.75 -11.58
N HIS A 213 27.92 -2.26 -12.80
CA HIS A 213 26.85 -3.23 -13.13
C HIS A 213 27.10 -4.60 -12.51
N LYS A 214 28.36 -5.05 -12.44
CA LYS A 214 28.72 -6.35 -11.86
C LYS A 214 28.58 -6.34 -10.33
N GLU A 215 28.96 -5.23 -9.70
CA GLU A 215 28.81 -5.03 -8.24
C GLU A 215 27.34 -4.85 -7.84
N GLN A 216 26.52 -4.11 -8.61
CA GLN A 216 25.07 -4.02 -8.38
C GLN A 216 24.37 -5.37 -8.56
N THR A 217 24.78 -6.19 -9.53
CA THR A 217 24.21 -7.54 -9.71
C THR A 217 24.51 -8.44 -8.51
N LEU A 218 25.71 -8.33 -7.92
CA LEU A 218 26.08 -9.05 -6.69
C LEU A 218 25.31 -8.57 -5.45
N ILE A 219 24.87 -7.30 -5.43
CA ILE A 219 24.11 -6.73 -4.30
C ILE A 219 22.63 -7.15 -4.36
N MET A 220 22.06 -7.38 -5.55
CA MET A 220 20.62 -7.69 -5.72
C MET A 220 20.25 -9.17 -5.53
N PHE A 221 21.24 -10.07 -5.47
CA PHE A 221 21.01 -11.50 -5.38
C PHE A 221 21.84 -12.14 -4.28
N SER A 222 21.21 -12.86 -3.36
CA SER A 222 21.89 -13.62 -2.30
C SER A 222 21.19 -14.93 -2.00
N GLY A 223 21.97 -15.96 -1.64
CA GLY A 223 21.49 -17.30 -1.27
C GLY A 223 20.90 -18.13 -2.43
N GLN A 224 21.28 -17.83 -3.67
CA GLN A 224 20.78 -18.49 -4.89
C GLN A 224 21.23 -19.96 -5.03
N ASP A 225 22.32 -20.33 -4.37
CA ASP A 225 22.91 -21.67 -4.35
C ASP A 225 22.30 -22.60 -3.28
N THR A 226 21.33 -22.11 -2.51
CA THR A 226 20.70 -22.86 -1.41
C THR A 226 19.62 -23.84 -1.89
N GLN A 227 19.34 -24.88 -1.10
CA GLN A 227 18.17 -25.76 -1.32
C GLN A 227 16.84 -25.01 -1.21
N VAL A 228 16.84 -23.90 -0.46
CA VAL A 228 15.69 -22.99 -0.34
C VAL A 228 15.42 -22.35 -1.70
N ALA A 229 16.44 -21.80 -2.37
CA ALA A 229 16.32 -21.24 -3.72
C ALA A 229 15.74 -22.27 -4.70
N GLN A 230 16.26 -23.50 -4.69
CA GLN A 230 15.76 -24.59 -5.55
C GLN A 230 14.28 -24.93 -5.28
N THR A 231 13.86 -24.91 -4.01
CA THR A 231 12.46 -25.15 -3.62
C THR A 231 11.55 -24.03 -4.13
N ILE A 232 11.99 -22.78 -4.02
CA ILE A 232 11.26 -21.60 -4.50
C ILE A 232 11.15 -21.62 -6.02
N THR A 233 12.25 -21.84 -6.74
CA THR A 233 12.25 -21.98 -8.20
C THR A 233 11.29 -23.08 -8.65
N LYS A 234 11.31 -24.24 -8.00
CA LYS A 234 10.40 -25.34 -8.32
C LYS A 234 8.93 -24.98 -8.06
N PHE A 235 8.65 -24.17 -7.06
CA PHE A 235 7.30 -23.69 -6.78
C PHE A 235 6.82 -22.70 -7.84
N HIS A 236 7.64 -21.70 -8.19
CA HIS A 236 7.36 -20.74 -9.25
C HIS A 236 7.18 -21.42 -10.61
N ASP A 237 8.07 -22.34 -10.97
CA ASP A 237 7.98 -23.14 -12.20
C ASP A 237 6.69 -23.96 -12.21
N ALA A 238 6.31 -24.57 -11.08
CA ALA A 238 5.09 -25.35 -11.00
C ALA A 238 3.84 -24.49 -11.21
N LEU A 239 3.80 -23.27 -10.68
CA LEU A 239 2.71 -22.32 -10.95
C LEU A 239 2.70 -21.89 -12.42
N GLN A 240 3.84 -21.46 -12.97
CA GLN A 240 3.92 -20.99 -14.35
C GLN A 240 3.62 -22.09 -15.38
N ASN A 241 3.89 -23.36 -15.05
CA ASN A 241 3.62 -24.49 -15.93
C ASN A 241 2.30 -25.22 -15.62
N GLY A 242 1.46 -24.69 -14.71
CA GLY A 242 0.15 -25.29 -14.39
C GLY A 242 0.21 -26.64 -13.65
N GLN A 243 1.28 -26.92 -12.92
CA GLN A 243 1.55 -28.20 -12.24
C GLN A 243 1.03 -28.19 -10.79
N ALA A 244 -0.29 -28.18 -10.62
CA ALA A 244 -0.95 -27.99 -9.32
C ALA A 244 -0.49 -28.94 -8.22
N GLN A 245 -0.28 -30.22 -8.53
CA GLN A 245 0.17 -31.22 -7.55
C GLN A 245 1.59 -30.93 -7.06
N ILE A 246 2.48 -30.46 -7.94
CA ILE A 246 3.85 -30.11 -7.57
C ILE A 246 3.83 -28.85 -6.70
N ALA A 247 3.13 -27.80 -7.14
CA ALA A 247 3.00 -26.57 -6.37
C ALA A 247 2.45 -26.85 -4.95
N ARG A 248 1.36 -27.63 -4.86
CA ARG A 248 0.76 -28.04 -3.59
C ARG A 248 1.71 -28.84 -2.69
N SER A 249 2.56 -29.69 -3.27
CA SER A 249 3.51 -30.51 -2.51
C SER A 249 4.63 -29.71 -1.85
N LEU A 250 4.91 -28.50 -2.33
CA LEU A 250 5.95 -27.61 -1.82
C LEU A 250 5.44 -26.70 -0.68
N LEU A 251 4.12 -26.65 -0.48
CA LEU A 251 3.48 -25.90 0.60
C LEU A 251 3.30 -26.78 1.84
N ALA A 252 3.49 -26.19 3.02
CA ALA A 252 3.04 -26.81 4.27
C ALA A 252 1.51 -26.81 4.33
N ASP A 253 0.91 -27.83 4.96
CA ASP A 253 -0.56 -27.94 5.02
C ASP A 253 -1.23 -26.72 5.66
N ASN A 254 -0.56 -26.07 6.61
CA ASN A 254 -0.97 -24.88 7.33
C ASN A 254 -0.33 -23.58 6.81
N VAL A 255 0.11 -23.54 5.54
CA VAL A 255 0.63 -22.30 4.93
C VAL A 255 -0.37 -21.14 5.07
N LEU A 256 0.14 -19.96 5.40
CA LEU A 256 -0.61 -18.71 5.33
C LEU A 256 -0.22 -17.96 4.05
N ILE A 257 -1.21 -17.55 3.26
CA ILE A 257 -0.98 -16.78 2.03
C ILE A 257 -1.73 -15.46 2.16
N PHE A 258 -0.98 -14.36 2.11
CA PHE A 258 -1.51 -13.00 2.14
C PHE A 258 -1.31 -12.38 0.76
N GLU A 259 -2.41 -11.93 0.17
CA GLU A 259 -2.38 -11.21 -1.09
C GLU A 259 -3.60 -10.30 -1.15
N GLY A 260 -3.40 -9.05 -1.58
CA GLY A 260 -4.53 -8.17 -1.82
C GLY A 260 -5.42 -7.92 -0.58
N GLY A 261 -4.84 -7.91 0.62
CA GLY A 261 -5.64 -7.80 1.85
C GLY A 261 -6.51 -9.01 2.18
N GLY A 262 -6.52 -10.06 1.35
CA GLY A 262 -7.08 -11.36 1.64
C GLY A 262 -6.10 -12.26 2.41
N VAL A 263 -6.61 -13.36 2.95
CA VAL A 263 -5.78 -14.37 3.60
C VAL A 263 -6.34 -15.77 3.44
N GLU A 264 -5.49 -16.68 3.00
CA GLU A 264 -5.75 -18.12 2.98
C GLU A 264 -4.97 -18.79 4.10
N ARG A 265 -5.60 -19.79 4.73
CA ARG A 265 -5.12 -20.39 5.99
C ARG A 265 -4.68 -21.84 5.88
N SER A 266 -4.64 -22.38 4.66
CA SER A 266 -4.14 -23.73 4.40
C SER A 266 -3.78 -23.93 2.94
N ALA A 267 -2.90 -24.88 2.66
CA ALA A 267 -2.55 -25.25 1.29
C ALA A 267 -3.73 -25.92 0.56
N LYS A 268 -4.67 -26.53 1.29
CA LYS A 268 -5.92 -27.06 0.72
C LYS A 268 -6.84 -25.94 0.24
N GLN A 269 -6.98 -24.87 1.03
CA GLN A 269 -7.76 -23.69 0.65
C GLN A 269 -7.20 -23.04 -0.62
N TYR A 270 -5.90 -22.75 -0.63
CA TYR A 270 -5.21 -22.19 -1.80
C TYR A 270 -5.39 -23.07 -3.06
N ALA A 271 -5.14 -24.37 -2.95
CA ALA A 271 -5.24 -25.30 -4.07
C ALA A 271 -6.68 -25.48 -4.61
N SER A 272 -7.70 -25.19 -3.81
CA SER A 272 -9.10 -25.41 -4.21
C SER A 272 -9.64 -24.35 -5.18
N HIS A 273 -9.08 -23.15 -5.16
CA HIS A 273 -9.56 -22.03 -5.98
C HIS A 273 -8.40 -21.16 -6.47
N HIS A 274 -7.73 -20.45 -5.57
CA HIS A 274 -6.79 -19.37 -5.88
C HIS A 274 -5.59 -19.83 -6.73
N MET A 275 -5.00 -21.00 -6.42
CA MET A 275 -3.89 -21.57 -7.19
C MET A 275 -4.20 -21.75 -8.68
N VAL A 276 -5.45 -22.08 -9.02
CA VAL A 276 -5.85 -22.27 -10.43
C VAL A 276 -5.86 -20.92 -11.16
N SER A 277 -6.29 -19.86 -10.49
CA SER A 277 -6.25 -18.50 -11.01
C SER A 277 -4.82 -18.01 -11.20
N ASP A 278 -3.93 -18.27 -10.24
CA ASP A 278 -2.50 -17.92 -10.34
C ASP A 278 -1.85 -18.61 -11.53
N MET A 279 -2.11 -19.91 -11.72
CA MET A 279 -1.62 -20.65 -12.88
C MET A 279 -2.11 -20.05 -14.18
N ALA A 280 -3.42 -19.76 -14.28
CA ALA A 280 -4.01 -19.18 -15.47
C ALA A 280 -3.43 -17.79 -15.79
N PHE A 281 -3.09 -17.01 -14.78
CA PHE A 281 -2.43 -15.72 -14.94
C PHE A 281 -0.96 -15.88 -15.34
N LEU A 282 -0.17 -16.65 -14.58
CA LEU A 282 1.28 -16.80 -14.79
C LEU A 282 1.63 -17.46 -16.12
N GLN A 283 0.79 -18.37 -16.63
CA GLN A 283 0.97 -18.99 -17.95
C GLN A 283 0.94 -17.99 -19.11
N THR A 284 0.34 -16.80 -18.93
CA THR A 284 0.29 -15.76 -19.96
C THR A 284 1.31 -14.63 -19.73
N MET A 285 2.16 -14.76 -18.72
CA MET A 285 3.16 -13.77 -18.32
C MET A 285 4.58 -14.21 -18.68
N GLU A 286 5.37 -13.26 -19.19
CA GLU A 286 6.81 -13.27 -19.08
C GLU A 286 7.20 -12.75 -17.69
N VAL A 287 7.89 -13.59 -16.90
CA VAL A 287 8.32 -13.27 -15.54
C VAL A 287 9.83 -13.09 -15.53
N LYS A 288 10.28 -11.89 -15.17
CA LYS A 288 11.70 -11.56 -15.00
C LYS A 288 12.01 -11.25 -13.54
N LEU A 289 12.80 -12.09 -12.90
CA LEU A 289 13.32 -11.85 -11.55
C LEU A 289 14.30 -10.67 -11.57
N LEU A 290 14.03 -9.64 -10.76
CA LEU A 290 14.84 -8.41 -10.69
C LEU A 290 15.83 -8.43 -9.52
N GLU A 291 15.42 -9.00 -8.38
CA GLU A 291 16.21 -9.14 -7.17
C GLU A 291 15.68 -10.31 -6.34
N GLN A 292 16.57 -10.99 -5.59
CA GLN A 292 16.16 -12.01 -4.63
C GLN A 292 17.18 -12.18 -3.51
N HIS A 293 16.72 -12.06 -2.28
CA HIS A 293 17.52 -12.25 -1.07
C HIS A 293 17.02 -13.42 -0.26
N ILE A 294 17.86 -14.43 -0.10
CA ILE A 294 17.55 -15.62 0.68
C ILE A 294 18.49 -15.69 1.87
N GLN A 295 17.91 -15.82 3.06
CA GLN A 295 18.65 -15.98 4.31
C GLN A 295 18.15 -17.19 5.07
N VAL A 296 19.07 -18.08 5.44
CA VAL A 296 18.80 -19.34 6.14
C VAL A 296 19.20 -19.21 7.61
N TYR A 297 18.29 -19.60 8.50
CA TYR A 297 18.39 -19.56 9.95
C TYR A 297 18.08 -20.95 10.53
N GLY A 298 19.05 -21.87 10.47
CA GLY A 298 18.82 -23.26 10.87
C GLY A 298 17.74 -23.91 10.02
N ASP A 299 16.63 -24.31 10.65
CA ASP A 299 15.48 -24.95 9.99
C ASP A 299 14.44 -23.96 9.45
N THR A 300 14.69 -22.65 9.51
CA THR A 300 13.82 -21.62 8.92
C THR A 300 14.59 -20.82 7.88
N ALA A 301 13.92 -20.35 6.83
CA ALA A 301 14.50 -19.43 5.86
C ALA A 301 13.52 -18.35 5.46
N THR A 302 14.05 -17.17 5.14
CA THR A 302 13.30 -16.07 4.55
C THR A 302 13.79 -15.84 3.14
N ALA A 303 12.88 -15.67 2.19
CA ALA A 303 13.20 -15.22 0.85
C ALA A 303 12.37 -13.99 0.51
N MET A 304 13.02 -12.94 0.03
CA MET A 304 12.36 -11.71 -0.43
C MET A 304 12.77 -11.48 -1.87
N SER A 305 11.80 -11.27 -2.76
CA SER A 305 12.09 -11.08 -4.17
C SER A 305 11.22 -10.01 -4.80
N ARG A 306 11.68 -9.49 -5.93
CA ARG A 306 10.93 -8.58 -6.78
C ARG A 306 11.04 -9.03 -8.22
N SER A 307 9.91 -9.08 -8.91
CA SER A 307 9.80 -9.61 -10.26
C SER A 307 8.99 -8.68 -11.15
N GLN A 308 9.41 -8.54 -12.41
CA GLN A 308 8.69 -7.83 -13.44
C GLN A 308 7.82 -8.81 -14.21
N PHE A 309 6.51 -8.54 -14.27
CA PHE A 309 5.56 -9.34 -15.02
C PHE A 309 5.13 -8.53 -16.26
N THR A 310 5.28 -9.13 -17.44
CA THR A 310 4.89 -8.52 -18.71
C THR A 310 4.08 -9.52 -19.51
N GLY A 311 2.92 -9.12 -20.03
CA GLY A 311 2.09 -10.03 -20.81
C GLY A 311 0.72 -9.46 -21.11
N ARG A 312 -0.22 -10.32 -21.50
CA ARG A 312 -1.63 -9.95 -21.71
C ARG A 312 -2.52 -10.94 -20.99
N TYR A 313 -3.52 -10.45 -20.27
CA TYR A 313 -4.44 -11.28 -19.51
C TYR A 313 -5.84 -10.62 -19.48
N LYS A 314 -6.89 -11.40 -19.79
CA LYS A 314 -8.29 -10.92 -19.88
C LYS A 314 -8.41 -9.60 -20.68
N ASP A 315 -7.76 -9.57 -21.86
CA ASP A 315 -7.70 -8.42 -22.78
C ASP A 315 -7.03 -7.13 -22.25
N LYS A 316 -6.34 -7.22 -21.11
CA LYS A 316 -5.53 -6.12 -20.55
C LYS A 316 -4.05 -6.41 -20.72
N ASP A 317 -3.30 -5.39 -21.12
CA ASP A 317 -1.84 -5.46 -21.12
C ASP A 317 -1.34 -5.31 -19.68
N ILE A 318 -0.48 -6.24 -19.28
CA ILE A 318 0.11 -6.32 -17.94
C ILE A 318 1.56 -5.89 -18.05
N ASN A 319 1.94 -4.91 -17.22
CA ASN A 319 3.30 -4.47 -17.01
C ASN A 319 3.41 -3.97 -15.56
N VAL A 320 3.62 -4.89 -14.64
CA VAL A 320 3.58 -4.63 -13.19
C VAL A 320 4.77 -5.26 -12.48
N GLN A 321 5.18 -4.66 -11.37
CA GLN A 321 6.18 -5.26 -10.49
C GLN A 321 5.50 -5.95 -9.32
N SER A 322 5.83 -7.21 -9.11
CA SER A 322 5.41 -7.99 -7.95
C SER A 322 6.54 -8.06 -6.92
N MET A 323 6.17 -8.00 -5.65
CA MET A 323 7.02 -8.21 -4.49
C MET A 323 6.52 -9.45 -3.76
N GLU A 324 7.46 -10.31 -3.39
CA GLU A 324 7.18 -11.56 -2.69
C GLU A 324 8.02 -11.65 -1.41
N THR A 325 7.39 -12.10 -0.32
CA THR A 325 8.08 -12.57 0.87
C THR A 325 7.63 -14.00 1.18
N LEU A 326 8.58 -14.92 1.19
CA LEU A 326 8.37 -16.31 1.59
C LEU A 326 9.06 -16.59 2.92
N ILE A 327 8.37 -17.37 3.76
CA ILE A 327 8.99 -18.06 4.89
C ILE A 327 8.91 -19.55 4.59
N LEU A 328 10.06 -20.22 4.69
CA LEU A 328 10.16 -21.66 4.53
C LEU A 328 10.61 -22.29 5.85
N HIS A 329 10.10 -23.48 6.12
CA HIS A 329 10.52 -24.30 7.25
C HIS A 329 10.97 -25.67 6.75
N LYS A 330 12.09 -26.15 7.28
CA LYS A 330 12.66 -27.46 6.98
C LYS A 330 11.97 -28.52 7.84
N LYS A 331 11.40 -29.55 7.22
CA LYS A 331 10.77 -30.68 7.90
C LYS A 331 11.24 -31.97 7.23
N GLN A 332 11.88 -32.86 7.99
CA GLN A 332 12.39 -34.15 7.49
C GLN A 332 13.28 -33.98 6.23
N ASP A 333 14.23 -33.04 6.30
CA ASP A 333 15.12 -32.65 5.19
C ASP A 333 14.46 -32.06 3.93
N GLU A 334 13.15 -31.82 3.94
CA GLU A 334 12.44 -31.09 2.89
C GLU A 334 12.07 -29.67 3.34
N TRP A 335 12.36 -28.68 2.50
CA TRP A 335 11.85 -27.33 2.69
C TRP A 335 10.40 -27.25 2.24
N LYS A 336 9.53 -26.69 3.08
CA LYS A 336 8.16 -26.34 2.73
C LYS A 336 7.93 -24.86 2.95
N ILE A 337 7.17 -24.23 2.06
CA ILE A 337 6.72 -22.85 2.22
C ILE A 337 5.61 -22.83 3.28
N VAL A 338 5.80 -22.04 4.33
CA VAL A 338 4.87 -21.90 5.47
C VAL A 338 4.19 -20.53 5.51
N ASN A 339 4.75 -19.53 4.83
CA ASN A 339 4.11 -18.24 4.65
C ASN A 339 4.45 -17.66 3.27
N ILE A 340 3.46 -17.05 2.63
CA ILE A 340 3.59 -16.30 1.39
C ILE A 340 2.93 -14.94 1.61
N HIS A 341 3.62 -13.88 1.21
CA HIS A 341 3.03 -12.56 1.06
C HIS A 341 3.35 -12.04 -0.34
N TRP A 342 2.32 -11.82 -1.14
CA TRP A 342 2.41 -11.20 -2.45
C TRP A 342 1.78 -9.82 -2.46
N SER A 343 2.45 -8.89 -3.13
CA SER A 343 1.93 -7.55 -3.37
C SER A 343 2.44 -7.05 -4.71
N ASN A 344 1.66 -6.19 -5.37
CA ASN A 344 2.03 -5.61 -6.66
C ASN A 344 2.10 -4.09 -6.51
N LYS A 345 3.02 -3.46 -7.25
CA LYS A 345 3.19 -2.01 -7.31
C LYS A 345 2.52 -1.40 -8.53
#